data_AF-A0A382MAJ3-F1
#
_entry.id   AF-A0A382MAJ3-F1
#
_cell.length_a   1.000
_cell.length_b   1.000
_cell.length_c   1.000
_cell.angle_alpha   90.00
_cell.angle_beta   90.00
_cell.angle_gamma   90.00
#
_symmetry.space_group_name_H-M   'P 1'
#
loop_
_entity.id
_entity.type
_entity.pdbx_description
1 polymer ?
#
loop_
_entity_poly.entity_id
_entity_poly.type
_entity_poly.pdbx_seq_one_letter_code
_entity_poly.pdbx_strand_id
1 'polypeptide(L)'
;SVAHVLMGLGGDSDSDTDQRLEQRGPISDAEAIEAIVAVMKQEAFNHRDLQPMDGRLANGMSVMAMGAHTGCNTVFGSTPPNNPHPYPWMNSLFQDGATISWMIGESFMAENSRHSIIPERLADHLFDESNMSEEDYFIYTHFSDAHMTDLEIRELPKVWALGGDGAMGDIGFQNVSKVVLQNRPNVNMLMLDTQVYSNTGGQNSDSSPMTGGFDMNQFGAASQGKLNEMKNVAEAFLGGHGSPYVAQVSMADAPRLYRAMLDGLEYRGTSFYHCFTTCQPEHGVADDMATLQAVRVRDCRGLPEFVFNPTLGESYQEAMSLKGNRNVNRDWMIAKYKESGEKYNYTVAHWCASEGRFRKHLKKVKEQDIAEMIHLDDILCRVLQD
;
A
#
# COMPACT_ATOMS: atom_id res chain seq x y z
N SER A 1 -15.46 8.19 32.51
CA SER A 1 -16.63 7.56 33.17
C SER A 1 -17.44 6.86 32.09
N VAL A 2 -18.26 5.85 32.40
CA VAL A 2 -19.13 5.17 31.41
C VAL A 2 -19.99 6.18 30.64
N ALA A 3 -20.47 7.22 31.32
CA ALA A 3 -21.21 8.33 30.74
C ALA A 3 -20.47 9.00 29.57
N HIS A 4 -19.19 9.31 29.77
CA HIS A 4 -18.35 9.92 28.76
C HIS A 4 -18.10 8.94 27.62
N VAL A 5 -17.54 7.76 27.94
CA VAL A 5 -16.92 6.90 26.94
C VAL A 5 -17.93 6.07 26.13
N LEU A 6 -19.00 5.59 26.77
CA LEU A 6 -19.98 4.70 26.14
C LEU A 6 -21.31 5.41 25.85
N MET A 7 -21.78 6.27 26.76
CA MET A 7 -23.08 6.93 26.59
C MET A 7 -23.01 8.22 25.77
N GLY A 8 -21.82 8.63 25.32
CA GLY A 8 -21.62 9.81 24.46
C GLY A 8 -21.89 11.15 25.16
N LEU A 9 -21.83 11.20 26.49
CA LEU A 9 -22.10 12.42 27.26
C LEU A 9 -20.85 13.28 27.52
N GLY A 10 -19.69 12.90 26.97
CA GLY A 10 -18.50 13.73 26.95
C GLY A 10 -18.63 14.89 25.97
N GLY A 11 -18.02 16.03 26.30
CA GLY A 11 -17.97 17.24 25.47
C GLY A 11 -16.56 17.67 25.09
N ASP A 12 -16.45 18.74 24.30
CA ASP A 12 -15.16 19.28 23.83
C ASP A 12 -14.37 20.00 24.93
N SER A 13 -15.02 20.26 26.07
CA SER A 13 -14.42 20.83 27.29
C SER A 13 -15.13 20.29 28.54
N ASP A 14 -14.53 20.50 29.71
CA ASP A 14 -15.16 20.14 30.99
C ASP A 14 -16.53 20.82 31.15
N SER A 15 -16.64 22.10 30.77
CA SER A 15 -17.91 22.84 30.83
C SER A 15 -18.98 22.27 29.90
N ASP A 16 -18.61 21.79 28.72
CA ASP A 16 -19.54 21.14 27.77
C ASP A 16 -19.97 19.77 28.32
N THR A 17 -19.02 19.00 28.86
CA THR A 17 -19.31 17.71 29.51
C THR A 17 -20.27 17.87 30.69
N ASP A 18 -20.01 18.82 31.59
CA ASP A 18 -20.86 19.11 32.74
C ASP A 18 -22.27 19.51 32.29
N GLN A 19 -22.38 20.34 31.25
CA GLN A 19 -23.67 20.75 30.70
C GLN A 19 -24.45 19.56 30.11
N ARG A 20 -23.77 18.65 29.39
CA ARG A 20 -24.41 17.43 28.84
C ARG A 20 -24.89 16.49 29.95
N LEU A 21 -24.08 16.32 31.00
CA LEU A 21 -24.44 15.51 32.17
C LEU A 21 -25.62 16.12 32.94
N GLU A 22 -25.63 17.44 33.12
CA GLU A 22 -26.74 18.16 33.77
C GLU A 22 -28.04 18.04 32.97
N GLN A 23 -27.98 18.23 31.64
CA GLN A 23 -29.15 18.09 30.76
C GLN A 23 -29.73 16.68 30.75
N ARG A 24 -28.87 15.66 30.81
CA ARG A 24 -29.28 14.26 30.84
C ARG A 24 -29.80 13.84 32.22
N GLY A 25 -29.25 14.39 33.30
CA GLY A 25 -29.58 14.04 34.68
C GLY A 25 -28.73 12.87 35.25
N PRO A 26 -28.94 12.50 36.53
CA PRO A 26 -28.10 11.54 37.25
C PRO A 26 -28.16 10.13 36.62
N ILE A 27 -27.01 9.52 36.36
CA ILE A 27 -26.87 8.17 35.79
C ILE A 27 -26.81 7.18 36.95
N SER A 28 -27.75 6.24 36.97
CA SER A 28 -27.73 5.16 37.97
C SER A 28 -26.71 4.09 37.60
N ASP A 29 -26.22 3.35 38.60
CA ASP A 29 -25.34 2.20 38.38
C ASP A 29 -25.98 1.16 37.45
N ALA A 30 -27.30 0.97 37.55
CA ALA A 30 -28.05 0.08 36.67
C ALA A 30 -27.97 0.51 35.20
N GLU A 31 -28.15 1.81 34.91
CA GLU A 31 -28.03 2.34 33.54
C GLU A 31 -26.60 2.23 33.00
N ALA A 32 -25.58 2.46 33.86
CA ALA A 32 -24.19 2.30 33.46
C ALA A 32 -23.85 0.83 33.12
N ILE A 33 -24.33 -0.12 33.93
CA ILE A 33 -24.17 -1.55 33.67
C ILE A 33 -24.93 -1.96 32.41
N GLU A 34 -26.17 -1.48 32.22
CA GLU A 34 -26.96 -1.76 31.02
C GLU A 34 -26.27 -1.26 29.74
N ALA A 35 -25.60 -0.10 29.78
CA ALA A 35 -24.82 0.40 28.66
C ALA A 35 -23.67 -0.56 28.28
N ILE A 36 -22.89 -1.03 29.26
CA ILE A 36 -21.83 -2.03 29.02
C ILE A 36 -22.43 -3.32 28.46
N VAL A 37 -23.49 -3.83 29.10
CA VAL A 37 -24.17 -5.07 28.71
C VAL A 37 -24.76 -4.99 27.30
N ALA A 38 -25.26 -3.82 26.88
CA ALA A 38 -25.77 -3.63 25.52
C ALA A 38 -24.67 -3.84 24.48
N VAL A 39 -23.46 -3.29 24.72
CA VAL A 39 -22.31 -3.50 23.85
C VAL A 39 -21.86 -4.96 23.87
N MET A 40 -21.72 -5.58 25.06
CA MET A 40 -21.34 -6.99 25.18
C MET A 40 -22.32 -7.93 24.47
N LYS A 41 -23.62 -7.64 24.51
CA LYS A 41 -24.63 -8.41 23.77
C LYS A 41 -24.50 -8.23 22.26
N GLN A 42 -24.16 -7.03 21.80
CA GLN A 42 -23.92 -6.76 20.38
C GLN A 42 -22.67 -7.51 19.90
N GLU A 43 -21.57 -7.45 20.66
CA GLU A 43 -20.36 -8.21 20.34
C GLU A 43 -20.60 -9.71 20.38
N ALA A 44 -21.24 -10.23 21.45
CA ALA A 44 -21.63 -11.63 21.51
C ALA A 44 -22.53 -12.07 20.35
N PHE A 45 -23.37 -11.16 19.82
CA PHE A 45 -24.16 -11.41 18.62
C PHE A 45 -23.30 -11.41 17.35
N ASN A 46 -22.40 -10.44 17.20
CA ASN A 46 -21.46 -10.33 16.08
C ASN A 46 -20.58 -11.58 15.96
N HIS A 47 -20.17 -12.15 17.11
CA HIS A 47 -19.33 -13.33 17.25
C HIS A 47 -20.11 -14.65 17.46
N ARG A 48 -21.45 -14.63 17.40
CA ARG A 48 -22.30 -15.78 17.73
C ARG A 48 -22.13 -16.95 16.76
N ASP A 49 -22.07 -16.62 15.49
CA ASP A 49 -21.83 -17.57 14.41
C ASP A 49 -20.36 -17.46 14.02
N LEU A 50 -19.74 -18.59 13.63
CA LEU A 50 -18.44 -18.56 12.98
C LEU A 50 -18.53 -17.65 11.75
N GLN A 51 -18.05 -16.42 11.90
CA GLN A 51 -17.87 -15.55 10.77
C GLN A 51 -16.76 -16.16 9.90
N PRO A 52 -16.86 -16.07 8.56
CA PRO A 52 -15.73 -16.35 7.70
C PRO A 52 -14.51 -15.61 8.25
N MET A 53 -13.37 -16.30 8.38
CA MET A 53 -12.10 -15.68 8.77
C MET A 53 -11.77 -14.45 7.89
N ASP A 54 -12.35 -14.41 6.69
CA ASP A 54 -12.25 -13.32 5.74
C ASP A 54 -13.66 -12.91 5.25
N GLY A 55 -14.41 -12.13 6.04
CA GLY A 55 -15.50 -11.29 5.51
C GLY A 55 -16.93 -11.52 5.95
N ARG A 56 -17.82 -10.68 5.41
CA ARG A 56 -19.29 -10.80 5.55
C ARG A 56 -19.89 -11.95 4.72
N LEU A 57 -19.14 -12.48 3.75
CA LEU A 57 -19.53 -13.61 2.91
C LEU A 57 -18.52 -14.73 3.12
N ALA A 58 -18.97 -15.99 3.10
CA ALA A 58 -18.10 -17.17 3.14
C ALA A 58 -17.39 -17.38 1.78
N ASN A 59 -16.74 -16.33 1.27
CA ASN A 59 -16.06 -16.30 -0.02
C ASN A 59 -14.58 -15.87 0.10
N GLY A 60 -14.06 -15.69 1.31
CA GLY A 60 -12.64 -15.40 1.53
C GLY A 60 -12.25 -13.92 1.43
N MET A 61 -13.18 -12.97 1.56
CA MET A 61 -12.91 -11.53 1.46
C MET A 61 -12.92 -10.82 2.83
N SER A 62 -11.75 -10.46 3.40
CA SER A 62 -11.69 -9.76 4.69
C SER A 62 -12.53 -8.46 4.74
N VAL A 63 -13.02 -8.10 5.94
CA VAL A 63 -13.73 -6.84 6.17
C VAL A 63 -12.74 -5.69 5.98
N MET A 64 -13.00 -4.85 4.99
CA MET A 64 -12.12 -3.75 4.63
C MET A 64 -12.90 -2.53 4.15
N ALA A 65 -12.19 -1.41 4.03
CA ALA A 65 -12.62 -0.24 3.27
C ALA A 65 -11.50 0.23 2.35
N MET A 66 -11.86 0.91 1.25
CA MET A 66 -10.89 1.40 0.29
C MET A 66 -11.11 2.87 -0.07
N GLY A 67 -10.07 3.69 0.10
CA GLY A 67 -9.94 4.96 -0.58
C GLY A 67 -9.17 4.78 -1.89
N ALA A 68 -9.58 5.46 -2.95
CA ALA A 68 -8.93 5.37 -4.25
C ALA A 68 -8.53 6.76 -4.76
N HIS A 69 -7.29 6.86 -5.19
CA HIS A 69 -6.84 7.96 -6.03
C HIS A 69 -7.40 7.78 -7.44
N THR A 70 -7.83 8.88 -8.07
CA THR A 70 -8.36 8.88 -9.44
C THR A 70 -7.36 8.31 -10.45
N GLY A 71 -7.78 7.41 -11.33
CA GLY A 71 -6.92 6.78 -12.34
C GLY A 71 -7.62 5.63 -13.06
N CYS A 72 -6.86 4.76 -13.74
CA CYS A 72 -7.45 3.57 -14.37
C CYS A 72 -8.22 2.71 -13.36
N ASN A 73 -7.68 2.57 -12.15
CA ASN A 73 -8.30 1.85 -11.04
C ASN A 73 -9.71 2.33 -10.69
N THR A 74 -9.97 3.63 -10.76
CA THR A 74 -11.30 4.17 -10.49
C THR A 74 -12.20 4.06 -11.72
N VAL A 75 -11.65 4.13 -12.94
CA VAL A 75 -12.44 3.92 -14.16
C VAL A 75 -12.99 2.49 -14.22
N PHE A 76 -12.14 1.47 -14.09
CA PHE A 76 -12.64 0.08 -14.07
C PHE A 76 -13.30 -0.32 -12.73
N GLY A 77 -13.01 0.41 -11.64
CA GLY A 77 -13.53 0.13 -10.30
C GLY A 77 -14.85 0.83 -9.97
N SER A 78 -15.26 1.88 -10.69
CA SER A 78 -16.45 2.64 -10.27
C SER A 78 -17.14 3.43 -11.39
N THR A 79 -17.13 2.96 -12.64
CA THR A 79 -17.91 3.59 -13.73
C THR A 79 -19.37 3.12 -13.66
N PRO A 80 -20.35 4.01 -13.38
CA PRO A 80 -21.75 3.61 -13.28
C PRO A 80 -22.27 2.98 -14.58
N PRO A 81 -23.12 1.94 -14.49
CA PRO A 81 -23.72 1.39 -13.28
C PRO A 81 -22.89 0.28 -12.60
N ASN A 82 -21.68 -0.02 -13.08
CA ASN A 82 -20.90 -1.16 -12.61
C ASN A 82 -20.04 -0.80 -11.38
N ASN A 83 -20.28 -1.47 -10.26
CA ASN A 83 -19.42 -1.40 -9.08
C ASN A 83 -19.04 -2.83 -8.64
N PRO A 84 -17.77 -3.25 -8.83
CA PRO A 84 -17.29 -4.57 -8.47
C PRO A 84 -16.94 -4.71 -6.98
N HIS A 85 -16.97 -3.63 -6.19
CA HIS A 85 -16.51 -3.63 -4.80
C HIS A 85 -17.63 -4.09 -3.84
N PRO A 86 -17.45 -5.20 -3.11
CA PRO A 86 -18.42 -5.69 -2.11
C PRO A 86 -18.21 -5.05 -0.72
N TYR A 87 -17.34 -4.05 -0.63
CA TYR A 87 -16.96 -3.33 0.57
C TYR A 87 -17.11 -1.82 0.36
N PRO A 88 -17.14 -1.02 1.45
CA PRO A 88 -17.11 0.44 1.33
C PRO A 88 -15.91 0.90 0.49
N TRP A 89 -16.21 1.57 -0.61
CA TRP A 89 -15.23 2.09 -1.55
C TRP A 89 -15.54 3.54 -1.84
N MET A 90 -14.51 4.38 -1.87
CA MET A 90 -14.62 5.81 -2.15
C MET A 90 -13.47 6.27 -3.05
N ASN A 91 -13.81 7.04 -4.09
CA ASN A 91 -12.88 7.91 -4.80
C ASN A 91 -13.31 9.36 -4.59
N SER A 92 -12.42 10.18 -4.05
CA SER A 92 -12.63 11.64 -3.93
C SER A 92 -11.99 12.35 -5.11
N LEU A 93 -10.68 12.57 -5.07
CA LEU A 93 -9.92 13.26 -6.11
C LEU A 93 -8.66 12.48 -6.48
N PHE A 94 -7.82 13.08 -7.31
CA PHE A 94 -6.60 12.44 -7.81
C PHE A 94 -5.51 12.38 -6.73
N GLN A 95 -5.44 13.39 -5.88
CA GLN A 95 -4.34 13.62 -4.94
C GLN A 95 -4.57 13.10 -3.51
N ASP A 96 -5.79 12.77 -3.12
CA ASP A 96 -6.20 12.65 -1.70
C ASP A 96 -6.65 11.26 -1.25
N GLY A 97 -6.51 10.21 -2.08
CA GLY A 97 -6.90 8.84 -1.73
C GLY A 97 -6.27 8.33 -0.44
N ALA A 98 -4.97 8.61 -0.22
CA ALA A 98 -4.27 8.29 1.02
C ALA A 98 -4.81 9.04 2.24
N THR A 99 -5.15 10.33 2.10
CA THR A 99 -5.70 11.16 3.18
C THR A 99 -7.05 10.63 3.64
N ILE A 100 -7.92 10.29 2.70
CA ILE A 100 -9.24 9.74 3.02
C ILE A 100 -9.13 8.37 3.65
N SER A 101 -8.25 7.52 3.14
CA SER A 101 -7.98 6.21 3.73
C SER A 101 -7.49 6.34 5.18
N TRP A 102 -6.64 7.32 5.48
CA TRP A 102 -6.26 7.61 6.86
C TRP A 102 -7.46 8.04 7.72
N MET A 103 -8.32 8.94 7.24
CA MET A 103 -9.53 9.33 7.98
C MET A 103 -10.47 8.15 8.26
N ILE A 104 -10.63 7.22 7.31
CA ILE A 104 -11.39 5.99 7.52
C ILE A 104 -10.72 5.13 8.61
N GLY A 105 -9.39 5.02 8.60
CA GLY A 105 -8.63 4.30 9.62
C GLY A 105 -8.82 4.88 11.02
N GLU A 106 -8.72 6.20 11.18
CA GLU A 106 -8.98 6.89 12.46
C GLU A 106 -10.43 6.67 12.91
N SER A 107 -11.39 6.69 11.98
CA SER A 107 -12.79 6.39 12.30
C SER A 107 -12.97 4.95 12.80
N PHE A 108 -12.30 3.97 12.19
CA PHE A 108 -12.37 2.58 12.62
C PHE A 108 -11.75 2.39 14.01
N MET A 109 -10.61 3.04 14.29
CA MET A 109 -10.01 2.98 15.62
C MET A 109 -10.90 3.62 16.69
N ALA A 110 -11.46 4.81 16.42
CA ALA A 110 -12.33 5.50 17.35
C ALA A 110 -13.62 4.71 17.64
N GLU A 111 -14.24 4.15 16.60
CA GLU A 111 -15.46 3.35 16.70
C GLU A 111 -15.21 2.04 17.45
N ASN A 112 -14.16 1.30 17.07
CA ASN A 112 -13.81 0.02 17.71
C ASN A 112 -13.44 0.19 19.19
N SER A 113 -12.80 1.31 19.54
CA SER A 113 -12.50 1.64 20.94
C SER A 113 -13.76 1.74 21.79
N ARG A 114 -14.82 2.37 21.27
CA ARG A 114 -16.07 2.62 22.00
C ARG A 114 -17.04 1.45 21.96
N HIS A 115 -17.02 0.65 20.90
CA HIS A 115 -18.00 -0.42 20.67
C HIS A 115 -17.46 -1.84 20.88
N SER A 116 -16.18 -1.99 21.24
CA SER A 116 -15.60 -3.29 21.63
C SER A 116 -14.63 -3.09 22.79
N ILE A 117 -13.47 -2.48 22.54
CA ILE A 117 -12.31 -2.55 23.45
C ILE A 117 -12.60 -2.00 24.86
N ILE A 118 -13.03 -0.73 24.97
CA ILE A 118 -13.23 -0.10 26.28
C ILE A 118 -14.39 -0.75 27.06
N PRO A 119 -15.56 -1.02 26.45
CA PRO A 119 -16.61 -1.80 27.10
C PRO A 119 -16.14 -3.14 27.67
N GLU A 120 -15.33 -3.91 26.92
CA GLU A 120 -14.80 -5.20 27.36
C GLU A 120 -13.87 -5.02 28.57
N ARG A 121 -12.91 -4.09 28.49
CA ARG A 121 -12.01 -3.80 29.62
C ARG A 121 -12.76 -3.29 30.85
N LEU A 122 -13.80 -2.48 30.68
CA LEU A 122 -14.66 -2.04 31.79
C LEU A 122 -15.44 -3.21 32.39
N ALA A 123 -15.89 -4.16 31.58
CA ALA A 123 -16.52 -5.38 32.07
C ALA A 123 -15.53 -6.24 32.86
N ASP A 124 -14.29 -6.40 32.38
CA ASP A 124 -13.23 -7.13 33.09
C ASP A 124 -12.94 -6.51 34.46
N HIS A 125 -12.84 -5.17 34.55
CA HIS A 125 -12.68 -4.49 35.84
C HIS A 125 -13.81 -4.82 36.83
N LEU A 126 -15.06 -4.89 36.35
CA LEU A 126 -16.21 -5.26 37.17
C LEU A 126 -16.16 -6.74 37.62
N PHE A 127 -15.70 -7.65 36.76
CA PHE A 127 -15.61 -9.08 37.09
C PHE A 127 -14.44 -9.42 38.01
N ASP A 128 -13.30 -8.76 37.83
CA ASP A 128 -12.10 -8.97 38.65
C ASP A 128 -12.17 -8.25 40.01
N GLU A 129 -13.28 -7.57 40.29
CA GLU A 129 -13.46 -6.67 41.45
C GLU A 129 -12.31 -5.65 41.58
N SER A 130 -11.70 -5.28 40.45
CA SER A 130 -10.62 -4.30 40.41
C SER A 130 -11.21 -2.91 40.25
N ASN A 131 -10.83 -1.99 41.14
CA ASN A 131 -11.23 -0.60 40.99
C ASN A 131 -10.45 0.01 39.83
N MET A 132 -11.18 0.65 38.90
CA MET A 132 -10.58 1.49 37.87
C MET A 132 -9.75 2.60 38.53
N SER A 133 -8.48 2.73 38.15
CA SER A 133 -7.60 3.78 38.64
C SER A 133 -7.91 5.13 37.96
N GLU A 134 -7.35 6.22 38.49
CA GLU A 134 -7.40 7.53 37.81
C GLU A 134 -6.66 7.50 36.46
N GLU A 135 -5.62 6.67 36.35
CA GLU A 135 -4.88 6.45 35.09
C GLU A 135 -5.77 5.76 34.06
N ASP A 136 -6.46 4.68 34.44
CA ASP A 136 -7.39 3.98 33.55
C ASP A 136 -8.50 4.92 33.06
N TYR A 137 -9.05 5.76 33.96
CA TYR A 137 -10.03 6.77 33.58
C TYR A 137 -9.46 7.74 32.53
N PHE A 138 -8.24 8.23 32.73
CA PHE A 138 -7.60 9.14 31.78
C PHE A 138 -7.38 8.46 30.43
N ILE A 139 -6.86 7.23 30.43
CA ILE A 139 -6.61 6.44 29.22
C ILE A 139 -7.90 6.19 28.46
N TYR A 140 -8.97 5.72 29.12
CA TYR A 140 -10.23 5.42 28.45
C TYR A 140 -10.96 6.67 27.92
N THR A 141 -10.73 7.84 28.50
CA THR A 141 -11.30 9.11 27.98
C THR A 141 -10.48 9.73 26.86
N HIS A 142 -9.20 9.38 26.74
CA HIS A 142 -8.26 9.87 25.70
C HIS A 142 -7.72 8.71 24.85
N PHE A 143 -8.55 7.68 24.68
CA PHE A 143 -8.11 6.41 24.11
C PHE A 143 -7.67 6.58 22.66
N SER A 144 -6.60 5.89 22.30
CA SER A 144 -5.95 5.97 21.00
C SER A 144 -5.28 4.64 20.69
N ASP A 145 -4.81 4.51 19.45
CA ASP A 145 -3.97 3.41 18.99
C ASP A 145 -2.75 3.13 19.88
N ALA A 146 -2.22 4.12 20.60
CA ALA A 146 -1.12 3.92 21.55
C ALA A 146 -1.50 2.99 22.72
N HIS A 147 -2.78 2.93 23.06
CA HIS A 147 -3.32 2.14 24.18
C HIS A 147 -3.94 0.81 23.73
N MET A 148 -4.03 0.58 22.42
CA MET A 148 -4.50 -0.67 21.87
C MET A 148 -3.44 -1.77 21.98
N THR A 149 -3.85 -3.00 22.25
CA THR A 149 -2.93 -4.16 22.16
C THR A 149 -2.61 -4.49 20.71
N ASP A 150 -1.60 -5.34 20.47
CA ASP A 150 -1.29 -5.79 19.10
C ASP A 150 -2.45 -6.59 18.50
N LEU A 151 -3.15 -7.39 19.31
CA LEU A 151 -4.29 -8.16 18.85
C LEU A 151 -5.45 -7.23 18.44
N GLU A 152 -5.76 -6.22 19.25
CA GLU A 152 -6.81 -5.25 18.94
C GLU A 152 -6.53 -4.51 17.62
N ILE A 153 -5.28 -4.10 17.37
CA ILE A 153 -4.89 -3.50 16.08
C ILE A 153 -5.01 -4.49 14.92
N ARG A 154 -4.65 -5.76 15.14
CA ARG A 154 -4.72 -6.82 14.13
C ARG A 154 -6.17 -7.14 13.74
N GLU A 155 -7.11 -7.06 14.67
CA GLU A 155 -8.52 -7.36 14.44
C GLU A 155 -9.31 -6.20 13.81
N LEU A 156 -8.75 -4.97 13.80
CA LEU A 156 -9.38 -3.84 13.11
C LEU A 156 -9.68 -4.15 11.64
N PRO A 157 -10.85 -3.75 11.12
CA PRO A 157 -11.14 -3.77 9.69
C PRO A 157 -10.05 -3.02 8.92
N LYS A 158 -9.53 -3.61 7.85
CA LYS A 158 -8.34 -3.08 7.16
C LYS A 158 -8.70 -1.97 6.20
N VAL A 159 -7.93 -0.88 6.23
CA VAL A 159 -8.10 0.21 5.25
C VAL A 159 -7.01 0.15 4.19
N TRP A 160 -7.43 0.28 2.93
CA TRP A 160 -6.56 0.32 1.77
C TRP A 160 -6.67 1.65 1.03
N ALA A 161 -5.55 2.26 0.66
CA ALA A 161 -5.48 3.28 -0.37
C ALA A 161 -4.96 2.66 -1.67
N LEU A 162 -5.65 2.87 -2.78
CA LEU A 162 -5.23 2.38 -4.10
C LEU A 162 -5.03 3.53 -5.08
N GLY A 163 -3.94 3.50 -5.86
CA GLY A 163 -3.68 4.52 -6.87
C GLY A 163 -2.63 4.12 -7.89
N GLY A 164 -2.57 4.84 -9.01
CA GLY A 164 -1.49 4.70 -9.99
C GLY A 164 -0.23 5.49 -9.60
N ASP A 165 0.84 5.31 -10.36
CA ASP A 165 2.11 6.02 -10.15
C ASP A 165 1.97 7.54 -10.24
N GLY A 166 1.17 8.07 -11.17
CA GLY A 166 0.91 9.52 -11.22
C GLY A 166 0.17 10.08 -10.01
N ALA A 167 -0.78 9.32 -9.47
CA ALA A 167 -1.53 9.73 -8.29
C ALA A 167 -0.65 9.74 -7.04
N MET A 168 0.08 8.66 -6.80
CA MET A 168 0.76 8.40 -5.53
C MET A 168 2.23 8.84 -5.55
N GLY A 169 2.85 8.84 -6.73
CA GLY A 169 4.24 9.23 -6.98
C GLY A 169 4.44 10.70 -7.32
N ASP A 170 3.43 11.37 -7.90
CA ASP A 170 3.51 12.78 -8.31
C ASP A 170 2.57 13.66 -7.47
N ILE A 171 1.33 13.91 -7.94
CA ILE A 171 0.43 14.93 -7.37
C ILE A 171 0.02 14.66 -5.91
N GLY A 172 -0.18 13.39 -5.57
CA GLY A 172 -0.57 12.94 -4.22
C GLY A 172 0.61 12.52 -3.37
N PHE A 173 1.85 12.59 -3.87
CA PHE A 173 3.03 12.13 -3.14
C PHE A 173 3.20 12.80 -1.78
N GLN A 174 2.90 14.10 -1.67
CA GLN A 174 2.92 14.82 -0.39
C GLN A 174 1.96 14.20 0.65
N ASN A 175 0.79 13.74 0.22
CA ASN A 175 -0.21 13.14 1.10
C ASN A 175 0.19 11.71 1.48
N VAL A 176 0.64 10.92 0.51
CA VAL A 176 1.19 9.57 0.74
C VAL A 176 2.38 9.65 1.71
N SER A 177 3.34 10.52 1.42
CA SER A 177 4.52 10.80 2.26
C SER A 177 4.12 11.16 3.68
N LYS A 178 3.11 12.02 3.87
CA LYS A 178 2.61 12.36 5.20
C LYS A 178 2.00 11.14 5.91
N VAL A 179 1.17 10.34 5.25
CA VAL A 179 0.54 9.14 5.84
C VAL A 179 1.60 8.09 6.22
N VAL A 180 2.58 7.86 5.35
CA VAL A 180 3.72 6.96 5.61
C VAL A 180 4.52 7.44 6.83
N LEU A 181 4.89 8.72 6.87
CA LEU A 181 5.66 9.30 7.97
C LEU A 181 4.94 9.22 9.32
N GLN A 182 3.62 9.36 9.31
CA GLN A 182 2.82 9.30 10.54
C GLN A 182 2.74 7.87 11.09
N ASN A 183 2.92 6.87 10.22
CA ASN A 183 3.06 5.47 10.55
C ASN A 183 1.97 4.95 11.52
N ARG A 184 0.75 5.50 11.38
CA ARG A 184 -0.39 5.11 12.19
C ARG A 184 -0.83 3.70 11.76
N PRO A 185 -1.30 2.86 12.69
CA PRO A 185 -1.74 1.52 12.34
C PRO A 185 -2.88 1.53 11.33
N ASN A 186 -3.07 0.36 10.69
CA ASN A 186 -4.28 0.02 9.95
C ASN A 186 -4.51 0.78 8.62
N VAL A 187 -3.46 1.41 8.07
CA VAL A 187 -3.50 2.00 6.72
C VAL A 187 -2.50 1.28 5.81
N ASN A 188 -3.03 0.61 4.79
CA ASN A 188 -2.27 -0.08 3.77
C ASN A 188 -2.40 0.68 2.45
N MET A 189 -1.31 0.84 1.69
CA MET A 189 -1.31 1.64 0.46
C MET A 189 -0.70 0.85 -0.68
N LEU A 190 -1.45 0.65 -1.77
CA LEU A 190 -1.00 -0.06 -2.96
C LEU A 190 -0.89 0.91 -4.14
N MET A 191 0.33 1.14 -4.59
CA MET A 191 0.62 1.85 -5.82
C MET A 191 0.75 0.86 -6.97
N LEU A 192 -0.13 0.99 -7.95
CA LEU A 192 -0.11 0.27 -9.23
C LEU A 192 0.75 1.07 -10.22
N ASP A 193 2.04 0.77 -10.25
CA ASP A 193 3.00 1.50 -11.08
C ASP A 193 2.98 1.00 -12.52
N THR A 194 2.38 1.80 -13.38
CA THR A 194 2.40 1.63 -14.83
C THR A 194 3.49 2.46 -15.50
N GLN A 195 4.24 3.25 -14.74
CA GLN A 195 5.29 4.16 -15.18
C GLN A 195 4.79 5.20 -16.20
N VAL A 196 3.48 5.45 -16.26
CA VAL A 196 2.79 6.39 -17.15
C VAL A 196 1.43 6.75 -16.57
N TYR A 197 0.87 7.89 -16.98
CA TYR A 197 -0.52 8.19 -16.68
C TYR A 197 -1.43 7.43 -17.66
N SER A 198 -1.66 6.15 -17.36
CA SER A 198 -2.36 5.22 -18.24
C SER A 198 -3.75 5.71 -18.66
N ASN A 199 -4.52 6.29 -17.72
CA ASN A 199 -5.90 6.68 -17.98
C ASN A 199 -6.04 7.85 -18.96
N THR A 200 -5.06 8.76 -18.96
CA THR A 200 -5.12 10.01 -19.70
C THR A 200 -4.39 9.94 -21.04
N GLY A 201 -4.00 8.74 -21.48
CA GLY A 201 -3.37 8.48 -22.77
C GLY A 201 -1.84 8.44 -22.73
N GLY A 202 -1.25 8.04 -21.60
CA GLY A 202 0.17 7.72 -21.52
C GLY A 202 1.10 8.93 -21.37
N GLN A 203 0.68 9.98 -20.65
CA GLN A 203 1.59 11.04 -20.24
C GLN A 203 2.71 10.51 -19.34
N ASN A 204 3.85 11.21 -19.36
CA ASN A 204 4.93 10.95 -18.41
C ASN A 204 4.49 11.16 -16.96
N SER A 205 4.95 10.26 -16.09
CA SER A 205 5.01 10.41 -14.64
C SER A 205 6.45 10.56 -14.17
N ASP A 206 6.68 10.85 -12.89
CA ASP A 206 8.03 10.75 -12.34
C ASP A 206 8.51 9.28 -12.26
N SER A 207 7.60 8.30 -12.26
CA SER A 207 7.91 6.86 -12.42
C SER A 207 8.23 6.44 -13.87
N SER A 208 8.08 7.32 -14.86
CA SER A 208 8.49 6.99 -16.23
C SER A 208 10.01 6.79 -16.34
N PRO A 209 10.51 5.69 -16.95
CA PRO A 209 11.94 5.50 -17.16
C PRO A 209 12.52 6.47 -18.21
N MET A 210 13.83 6.72 -18.11
CA MET A 210 14.56 7.54 -19.08
C MET A 210 14.43 7.01 -20.51
N THR A 211 14.41 7.95 -21.46
CA THR A 211 14.28 7.74 -22.91
C THR A 211 12.99 7.06 -23.36
N GLY A 212 11.94 6.98 -22.53
CA GLY A 212 10.65 6.49 -23.03
C GLY A 212 9.96 7.48 -23.99
N GLY A 213 9.12 6.95 -24.89
CA GLY A 213 8.37 7.70 -25.90
C GLY A 213 6.95 8.07 -25.46
N PHE A 214 6.82 8.64 -24.27
CA PHE A 214 5.54 8.97 -23.63
C PHE A 214 4.97 10.32 -24.08
N ASP A 215 3.68 10.54 -23.90
CA ASP A 215 3.07 11.85 -24.15
C ASP A 215 3.70 12.93 -23.25
N MET A 216 3.77 14.16 -23.76
CA MET A 216 4.52 15.31 -23.22
C MET A 216 6.06 15.25 -23.32
N ASN A 217 6.69 14.08 -23.52
CA ASN A 217 8.12 13.95 -23.86
C ASN A 217 8.31 12.93 -24.98
N GLN A 218 7.76 13.23 -26.15
CA GLN A 218 7.82 12.34 -27.30
C GLN A 218 9.23 12.31 -27.91
N PHE A 219 9.72 11.10 -28.21
CA PHE A 219 10.93 10.94 -29.00
C PHE A 219 10.70 11.39 -30.46
N GLY A 220 11.63 12.20 -30.97
CA GLY A 220 11.66 12.66 -32.34
C GLY A 220 12.97 13.36 -32.70
N ALA A 221 13.00 14.06 -33.84
CA ALA A 221 14.20 14.75 -34.30
C ALA A 221 14.72 15.81 -33.30
N ALA A 222 13.82 16.40 -32.50
CA ALA A 222 14.14 17.46 -31.55
C ALA A 222 14.29 17.01 -30.08
N SER A 223 13.91 15.77 -29.75
CA SER A 223 13.91 15.28 -28.36
C SER A 223 14.21 13.78 -28.31
N GLN A 224 15.00 13.37 -27.32
CA GLN A 224 15.30 11.96 -27.03
C GLN A 224 14.29 11.34 -26.03
N GLY A 225 13.17 12.02 -25.78
CA GLY A 225 12.18 11.60 -24.78
C GLY A 225 12.48 12.14 -23.38
N LYS A 226 12.01 11.46 -22.33
CA LYS A 226 12.31 11.84 -20.93
C LYS A 226 13.80 11.69 -20.65
N LEU A 227 14.44 12.74 -20.12
CA LEU A 227 15.88 12.73 -19.81
C LEU A 227 16.19 12.63 -18.32
N ASN A 228 15.19 12.80 -17.46
CA ASN A 228 15.35 12.67 -16.02
C ASN A 228 15.15 11.21 -15.59
N GLU A 229 15.90 10.79 -14.58
CA GLU A 229 15.79 9.47 -13.97
C GLU A 229 14.39 9.21 -13.39
N MET A 230 14.06 7.93 -13.27
CA MET A 230 12.84 7.49 -12.61
C MET A 230 12.92 7.80 -11.12
N LYS A 231 11.84 8.35 -10.55
CA LYS A 231 11.71 8.49 -9.11
C LYS A 231 11.38 7.13 -8.49
N ASN A 232 12.28 6.60 -7.66
CA ASN A 232 11.99 5.42 -6.85
C ASN A 232 11.12 5.80 -5.64
N VAL A 233 9.79 5.72 -5.81
CA VAL A 233 8.83 6.14 -4.78
C VAL A 233 8.98 5.33 -3.49
N ALA A 234 9.09 4.00 -3.57
CA ALA A 234 9.26 3.16 -2.39
C ALA A 234 10.58 3.46 -1.64
N GLU A 235 11.69 3.64 -2.37
CA GLU A 235 12.99 3.96 -1.77
C GLU A 235 12.97 5.32 -1.05
N ALA A 236 12.21 6.29 -1.55
CA ALA A 236 12.06 7.59 -0.89
C ALA A 236 11.48 7.45 0.53
N PHE A 237 10.66 6.43 0.79
CA PHE A 237 10.13 6.14 2.13
C PHE A 237 11.11 5.42 3.06
N LEU A 238 12.25 4.96 2.54
CA LEU A 238 13.35 4.46 3.37
C LEU A 238 14.22 5.60 3.91
N GLY A 239 14.11 6.80 3.33
CA GLY A 239 14.94 7.95 3.67
C GLY A 239 14.14 9.08 4.30
N GLY A 240 14.02 9.09 5.64
CA GLY A 240 13.41 10.20 6.39
C GLY A 240 11.96 10.01 6.82
N HIS A 241 11.38 8.81 6.64
CA HIS A 241 10.00 8.49 7.06
C HIS A 241 9.89 7.63 8.33
N GLY A 242 10.99 7.46 9.07
CA GLY A 242 11.02 6.66 10.29
C GLY A 242 11.06 5.17 9.95
N SER A 243 10.08 4.41 10.43
CA SER A 243 10.02 2.95 10.32
C SER A 243 8.72 2.44 9.68
N PRO A 244 8.34 2.87 8.46
CA PRO A 244 7.17 2.28 7.79
C PRO A 244 7.49 0.86 7.28
N TYR A 245 6.45 0.05 7.05
CA TYR A 245 6.60 -1.17 6.26
C TYR A 245 6.55 -0.81 4.77
N VAL A 246 7.60 -1.14 4.01
CA VAL A 246 7.69 -0.78 2.58
C VAL A 246 8.05 -2.00 1.76
N ALA A 247 7.25 -2.32 0.74
CA ALA A 247 7.50 -3.44 -0.16
C ALA A 247 7.40 -2.99 -1.62
N GLN A 248 8.51 -3.10 -2.36
CA GLN A 248 8.53 -3.01 -3.81
C GLN A 248 8.50 -4.44 -4.36
N VAL A 249 7.35 -4.86 -4.88
CA VAL A 249 7.03 -6.26 -5.18
C VAL A 249 6.20 -6.34 -6.46
N SER A 250 6.10 -7.50 -7.09
CA SER A 250 5.28 -7.62 -8.30
C SER A 250 4.67 -9.01 -8.46
N MET A 251 3.74 -9.15 -9.41
CA MET A 251 3.20 -10.45 -9.82
C MET A 251 4.22 -11.36 -10.51
N ALA A 252 5.47 -10.90 -10.70
CA ALA A 252 6.57 -11.75 -11.18
C ALA A 252 6.93 -12.88 -10.20
N ASP A 253 6.58 -12.72 -8.92
CA ASP A 253 6.70 -13.71 -7.85
C ASP A 253 5.47 -13.61 -6.95
N ALA A 254 4.35 -14.18 -7.40
CA ALA A 254 3.08 -14.11 -6.69
C ALA A 254 3.14 -14.63 -5.23
N PRO A 255 3.81 -15.76 -4.91
CA PRO A 255 3.97 -16.18 -3.52
C PRO A 255 4.63 -15.12 -2.63
N ARG A 256 5.65 -14.42 -3.15
CA ARG A 256 6.34 -13.37 -2.41
C ARG A 256 5.50 -12.11 -2.27
N LEU A 257 4.78 -11.70 -3.32
CA LEU A 257 3.83 -10.59 -3.26
C LEU A 257 2.81 -10.82 -2.15
N TYR A 258 2.16 -11.99 -2.13
CA TYR A 258 1.17 -12.32 -1.11
C TYR A 258 1.80 -12.39 0.28
N ARG A 259 3.01 -12.95 0.42
CA ARG A 259 3.69 -12.95 1.73
C ARG A 259 3.97 -11.54 2.23
N ALA A 260 4.44 -10.64 1.38
CA ALA A 260 4.69 -9.25 1.75
C ALA A 260 3.39 -8.54 2.16
N MET A 261 2.29 -8.76 1.43
CA MET A 261 0.98 -8.22 1.80
C MET A 261 0.49 -8.76 3.14
N LEU A 262 0.64 -10.05 3.41
CA LEU A 262 0.29 -10.63 4.72
C LEU A 262 1.15 -10.07 5.85
N ASP A 263 2.47 -9.94 5.64
CA ASP A 263 3.37 -9.37 6.64
C ASP A 263 3.03 -7.89 6.94
N GLY A 264 2.69 -7.10 5.92
CA GLY A 264 2.31 -5.70 6.13
C GLY A 264 0.89 -5.52 6.66
N LEU A 265 -0.03 -6.47 6.44
CA LEU A 265 -1.35 -6.50 7.11
C LEU A 265 -1.24 -6.73 8.61
N GLU A 266 -0.21 -7.47 9.04
CA GLU A 266 0.10 -7.76 10.44
C GLU A 266 0.98 -6.68 11.09
N TYR A 267 1.46 -5.72 10.31
CA TYR A 267 2.31 -4.65 10.79
C TYR A 267 1.50 -3.59 11.56
N ARG A 268 1.99 -3.21 12.75
CA ARG A 268 1.34 -2.20 13.64
C ARG A 268 1.42 -0.75 13.11
N GLY A 269 2.01 -0.51 11.95
CA GLY A 269 2.10 0.84 11.36
C GLY A 269 1.48 0.91 9.97
N THR A 270 1.90 1.92 9.22
CA THR A 270 1.51 2.10 7.82
C THR A 270 2.30 1.13 6.94
N SER A 271 1.62 0.46 6.01
CA SER A 271 2.27 -0.35 4.98
C SER A 271 2.12 0.29 3.59
N PHE A 272 3.21 0.33 2.84
CA PHE A 272 3.23 0.82 1.46
C PHE A 272 3.77 -0.25 0.52
N TYR A 273 3.02 -0.51 -0.55
CA TYR A 273 3.33 -1.47 -1.59
C TYR A 273 3.48 -0.74 -2.93
N HIS A 274 4.64 -0.88 -3.54
CA HIS A 274 4.92 -0.41 -4.90
C HIS A 274 4.91 -1.63 -5.83
N CYS A 275 3.86 -1.75 -6.64
CA CYS A 275 3.64 -2.89 -7.51
C CYS A 275 3.73 -2.51 -8.99
N PHE A 276 4.73 -3.03 -9.70
CA PHE A 276 4.78 -2.88 -11.15
C PHE A 276 3.63 -3.64 -11.81
N THR A 277 2.96 -2.96 -12.74
CA THR A 277 1.97 -3.56 -13.64
C THR A 277 2.08 -2.93 -15.01
N THR A 278 2.00 -3.74 -16.08
CA THR A 278 2.05 -3.18 -17.42
C THR A 278 0.76 -2.50 -17.81
N CYS A 279 0.90 -1.41 -18.56
CA CYS A 279 -0.21 -0.85 -19.32
C CYS A 279 -0.06 -1.27 -20.78
N GLN A 280 -0.93 -2.17 -21.23
CA GLN A 280 -0.89 -2.76 -22.57
C GLN A 280 -0.84 -1.70 -23.69
N PRO A 281 -1.80 -0.75 -23.76
CA PRO A 281 -1.79 0.25 -24.82
C PRO A 281 -0.55 1.17 -24.75
N GLU A 282 -0.19 1.64 -23.55
CA GLU A 282 0.86 2.66 -23.41
C GLU A 282 2.27 2.08 -23.45
N HIS A 283 2.44 0.81 -23.08
CA HIS A 283 3.72 0.10 -23.24
C HIS A 283 3.85 -0.52 -24.63
N GLY A 284 2.76 -0.59 -25.41
CA GLY A 284 2.73 -1.21 -26.72
C GLY A 284 3.03 -2.70 -26.67
N VAL A 285 2.39 -3.41 -25.74
CA VAL A 285 2.51 -4.86 -25.53
C VAL A 285 1.14 -5.53 -25.70
N ALA A 286 1.13 -6.84 -25.97
CA ALA A 286 -0.12 -7.60 -26.11
C ALA A 286 -0.84 -7.82 -24.77
N ASP A 287 -2.14 -8.14 -24.82
CA ASP A 287 -3.01 -8.21 -23.65
C ASP A 287 -2.60 -9.26 -22.61
N ASP A 288 -2.00 -10.36 -23.04
CA ASP A 288 -1.55 -11.49 -22.22
C ASP A 288 -0.15 -11.29 -21.61
N MET A 289 0.47 -10.13 -21.81
CA MET A 289 1.89 -9.92 -21.51
C MET A 289 2.18 -9.44 -20.08
N ALA A 290 1.16 -9.17 -19.25
CA ALA A 290 1.35 -8.50 -17.97
C ALA A 290 2.33 -9.21 -17.03
N THR A 291 2.11 -10.51 -16.78
CA THR A 291 2.99 -11.30 -15.91
C THR A 291 4.39 -11.43 -16.50
N LEU A 292 4.50 -11.61 -17.82
CA LEU A 292 5.79 -11.76 -18.48
C LEU A 292 6.62 -10.47 -18.40
N GLN A 293 5.98 -9.32 -18.58
CA GLN A 293 6.66 -8.04 -18.47
C GLN A 293 7.05 -7.69 -17.02
N ALA A 294 6.23 -8.05 -16.02
CA ALA A 294 6.63 -7.95 -14.63
C ALA A 294 7.91 -8.74 -14.34
N VAL A 295 8.03 -9.97 -14.86
CA VAL A 295 9.27 -10.77 -14.76
C VAL A 295 10.44 -10.08 -15.45
N ARG A 296 10.22 -9.51 -16.64
CA ARG A 296 11.28 -8.83 -17.40
C ARG A 296 11.80 -7.60 -16.66
N VAL A 297 10.92 -6.75 -16.13
CA VAL A 297 11.29 -5.55 -15.37
C VAL A 297 12.09 -5.89 -14.12
N ARG A 298 11.65 -6.89 -13.35
CA ARG A 298 12.38 -7.35 -12.16
C ARG A 298 13.76 -7.89 -12.51
N ASP A 299 13.82 -8.79 -13.50
CA ASP A 299 15.06 -9.50 -13.84
C ASP A 299 16.08 -8.58 -14.53
N CYS A 300 15.63 -7.51 -15.21
CA CYS A 300 16.51 -6.49 -15.78
C CYS A 300 16.86 -5.35 -14.82
N ARG A 301 16.39 -5.37 -13.57
CA ARG A 301 16.54 -4.26 -12.59
C ARG A 301 15.89 -2.94 -13.00
N GLY A 302 14.87 -2.98 -13.85
CA GLY A 302 14.06 -1.79 -14.16
C GLY A 302 13.21 -1.35 -12.96
N LEU A 303 12.76 -2.30 -12.16
CA LEU A 303 12.17 -2.09 -10.83
C LEU A 303 12.56 -3.29 -9.94
N PRO A 304 13.69 -3.22 -9.21
CA PRO A 304 14.15 -4.33 -8.38
C PRO A 304 13.22 -4.56 -7.19
N GLU A 305 13.07 -5.79 -6.73
CA GLU A 305 12.15 -6.08 -5.62
C GLU A 305 12.85 -5.96 -4.26
N PHE A 306 12.22 -5.34 -3.27
CA PHE A 306 12.69 -5.35 -1.89
C PHE A 306 11.52 -5.30 -0.91
N VAL A 307 11.78 -5.77 0.30
CA VAL A 307 10.87 -5.61 1.44
C VAL A 307 11.68 -5.04 2.60
N PHE A 308 11.27 -3.89 3.10
CA PHE A 308 11.73 -3.29 4.33
C PHE A 308 10.68 -3.53 5.40
N ASN A 309 10.98 -4.44 6.32
CA ASN A 309 10.13 -4.78 7.45
C ASN A 309 10.85 -4.46 8.78
N PRO A 310 10.49 -3.36 9.44
CA PRO A 310 11.07 -2.95 10.73
C PRO A 310 10.89 -3.96 11.86
N THR A 311 10.00 -4.95 11.75
CA THR A 311 9.83 -5.97 12.80
C THR A 311 10.96 -7.01 12.81
N LEU A 312 11.82 -7.03 11.78
CA LEU A 312 12.90 -8.01 11.65
C LEU A 312 14.19 -7.59 12.36
N GLY A 313 14.36 -6.30 12.66
CA GLY A 313 15.54 -5.77 13.35
C GLY A 313 15.59 -4.25 13.35
N GLU A 314 16.60 -3.69 14.02
CA GLU A 314 16.72 -2.25 14.24
C GLU A 314 17.50 -1.54 13.13
N SER A 315 18.43 -2.25 12.48
CA SER A 315 19.21 -1.70 11.37
C SER A 315 18.52 -1.89 10.03
N TYR A 316 18.81 -1.02 9.05
CA TYR A 316 18.33 -1.18 7.68
C TYR A 316 18.74 -2.54 7.10
N GLN A 317 19.92 -3.05 7.42
CA GLN A 317 20.41 -4.32 6.92
C GLN A 317 19.61 -5.51 7.44
N GLU A 318 19.14 -5.46 8.69
CA GLU A 318 18.30 -6.51 9.29
C GLU A 318 16.85 -6.44 8.79
N ALA A 319 16.33 -5.23 8.64
CA ALA A 319 14.96 -4.98 8.18
C ALA A 319 14.78 -5.15 6.66
N MET A 320 15.87 -5.09 5.88
CA MET A 320 15.82 -5.16 4.41
C MET A 320 16.00 -6.57 3.87
N SER A 321 15.07 -6.99 3.00
CA SER A 321 15.14 -8.24 2.24
C SER A 321 15.16 -7.97 0.74
N LEU A 322 16.23 -8.39 0.08
CA LEU A 322 16.41 -8.33 -1.38
C LEU A 322 16.11 -9.67 -2.06
N LYS A 323 15.55 -10.65 -1.33
CA LYS A 323 15.36 -12.03 -1.81
C LYS A 323 14.44 -12.11 -3.04
N GLY A 324 13.64 -11.06 -3.29
CA GLY A 324 12.85 -10.78 -4.51
C GLY A 324 13.64 -11.01 -5.80
N ASN A 325 14.91 -10.62 -5.76
CA ASN A 325 15.76 -10.56 -6.93
C ASN A 325 16.51 -11.86 -7.18
N ARG A 326 16.49 -12.33 -8.43
CA ARG A 326 17.41 -13.38 -8.89
C ARG A 326 18.84 -12.84 -8.93
N ASN A 327 19.83 -13.62 -8.49
CA ASN A 327 21.24 -13.23 -8.48
C ASN A 327 21.49 -11.90 -7.75
N VAL A 328 21.14 -11.81 -6.46
CA VAL A 328 21.32 -10.59 -5.63
C VAL A 328 22.75 -10.05 -5.66
N ASN A 329 23.74 -10.93 -5.80
CA ASN A 329 25.17 -10.57 -5.81
C ASN A 329 25.69 -10.16 -7.20
N ARG A 330 24.80 -9.89 -8.18
CA ARG A 330 25.16 -9.42 -9.52
C ARG A 330 24.22 -8.31 -9.96
N ASP A 331 24.75 -7.42 -10.80
CA ASP A 331 23.98 -6.35 -11.42
C ASP A 331 22.82 -6.91 -12.26
N TRP A 332 23.08 -7.97 -13.05
CA TRP A 332 22.11 -8.55 -14.00
C TRP A 332 21.79 -10.02 -13.73
N MET A 333 20.57 -10.41 -14.11
CA MET A 333 20.18 -11.82 -14.22
C MET A 333 20.90 -12.49 -15.40
N ILE A 334 21.23 -13.78 -15.27
CA ILE A 334 21.83 -14.56 -16.38
C ILE A 334 20.73 -15.38 -17.06
N ALA A 335 20.44 -15.05 -18.31
CA ALA A 335 19.49 -15.75 -19.16
C ALA A 335 20.21 -16.69 -20.14
N LYS A 336 19.44 -17.48 -20.90
CA LYS A 336 19.95 -18.33 -21.98
C LYS A 336 19.19 -18.05 -23.26
N TYR A 337 19.91 -17.96 -24.38
CA TYR A 337 19.28 -17.94 -25.71
C TYR A 337 18.57 -19.28 -25.95
N LYS A 338 17.36 -19.24 -26.52
CA LYS A 338 16.57 -20.46 -26.74
C LYS A 338 17.17 -21.34 -27.84
N GLU A 339 17.82 -20.70 -28.81
CA GLU A 339 18.35 -21.31 -30.02
C GLU A 339 19.72 -21.95 -29.79
N SER A 340 20.66 -21.22 -29.16
CA SER A 340 22.03 -21.69 -28.94
C SER A 340 22.28 -22.27 -27.55
N GLY A 341 21.44 -21.96 -26.56
CA GLY A 341 21.66 -22.30 -25.16
C GLY A 341 22.76 -21.49 -24.47
N GLU A 342 23.42 -20.58 -25.19
CA GLU A 342 24.46 -19.69 -24.67
C GLU A 342 23.88 -18.73 -23.62
N LYS A 343 24.70 -18.44 -22.60
CA LYS A 343 24.31 -17.56 -21.48
C LYS A 343 24.57 -16.10 -21.84
N TYR A 344 23.69 -15.20 -21.42
CA TYR A 344 23.88 -13.75 -21.57
C TYR A 344 23.33 -12.99 -20.36
N ASN A 345 23.76 -11.73 -20.18
CA ASN A 345 23.20 -10.86 -19.14
C ASN A 345 21.87 -10.28 -19.61
N TYR A 346 20.80 -10.50 -18.85
CA TYR A 346 19.50 -9.88 -19.12
C TYR A 346 19.47 -8.46 -18.57
N THR A 347 19.90 -7.50 -19.38
CA THR A 347 19.98 -6.07 -19.05
C THR A 347 18.70 -5.29 -19.35
N VAL A 348 18.61 -4.05 -18.88
CA VAL A 348 17.50 -3.11 -19.18
C VAL A 348 17.19 -2.99 -20.68
N ALA A 349 18.21 -3.02 -21.54
CA ALA A 349 18.03 -2.93 -22.99
C ALA A 349 17.18 -4.08 -23.56
N HIS A 350 17.29 -5.29 -23.01
CA HIS A 350 16.49 -6.44 -23.42
C HIS A 350 15.01 -6.26 -23.08
N TRP A 351 14.73 -5.72 -21.89
CA TRP A 351 13.37 -5.35 -21.52
C TRP A 351 12.83 -4.22 -22.41
N CYS A 352 13.62 -3.17 -22.64
CA CYS A 352 13.22 -2.07 -23.53
C CYS A 352 12.89 -2.55 -24.94
N ALA A 353 13.62 -3.54 -25.46
CA ALA A 353 13.36 -4.16 -26.76
C ALA A 353 12.03 -4.92 -26.84
N SER A 354 11.41 -5.20 -25.70
CA SER A 354 10.14 -5.91 -25.63
C SER A 354 8.90 -5.01 -25.56
N GLU A 355 9.08 -3.69 -25.49
CA GLU A 355 7.99 -2.73 -25.34
C GLU A 355 8.00 -1.68 -26.45
N GLY A 356 6.81 -1.39 -27.00
CA GLY A 356 6.62 -0.40 -28.06
C GLY A 356 7.07 1.01 -27.66
N ARG A 357 6.99 1.38 -26.38
CA ARG A 357 7.36 2.71 -25.88
C ARG A 357 8.85 3.05 -26.01
N PHE A 358 9.73 2.08 -26.24
CA PHE A 358 11.16 2.32 -26.48
C PHE A 358 11.59 2.07 -27.94
N ARG A 359 10.67 1.62 -28.81
CA ARG A 359 11.00 1.12 -30.15
C ARG A 359 11.79 2.10 -31.02
N LYS A 360 11.63 3.42 -30.79
CA LYS A 360 12.31 4.47 -31.56
C LYS A 360 13.81 4.59 -31.21
N HIS A 361 14.23 4.06 -30.06
CA HIS A 361 15.62 3.97 -29.63
C HIS A 361 16.35 2.76 -30.20
N LEU A 362 15.61 1.83 -30.81
CA LEU A 362 16.14 0.57 -31.30
C LEU A 362 16.11 0.56 -32.83
N LYS A 363 17.24 0.22 -33.43
CA LYS A 363 17.38 0.10 -34.88
C LYS A 363 17.81 -1.31 -35.22
N LYS A 364 17.16 -1.91 -36.22
CA LYS A 364 17.64 -3.16 -36.79
C LYS A 364 18.92 -2.88 -37.57
N VAL A 365 19.94 -3.68 -37.30
CA VAL A 365 21.25 -3.61 -37.95
C VAL A 365 21.28 -4.62 -39.09
N LYS A 366 21.97 -4.32 -40.19
CA LYS A 366 22.19 -5.28 -41.28
C LYS A 366 23.32 -6.23 -40.90
N GLU A 367 23.24 -7.48 -41.33
CA GLU A 367 24.22 -8.52 -40.96
C GLU A 367 25.68 -8.12 -41.26
N GLN A 368 25.90 -7.48 -42.40
CA GLN A 368 27.21 -6.98 -42.82
C GLN A 368 27.80 -5.91 -41.87
N ASP A 369 26.96 -5.15 -41.15
CA ASP A 369 27.37 -4.07 -40.27
C ASP A 369 27.62 -4.58 -38.83
N ILE A 370 27.26 -5.83 -38.52
CA ILE A 370 27.40 -6.42 -37.17
C ILE A 370 28.87 -6.49 -36.74
N ALA A 371 29.78 -6.80 -37.66
CA ALA A 371 31.20 -6.94 -37.35
C ALA A 371 31.87 -5.64 -36.87
N GLU A 372 31.26 -4.49 -37.13
CA GLU A 372 31.73 -3.17 -36.69
C GLU A 372 31.13 -2.73 -35.34
N MET A 373 30.20 -3.53 -34.79
CA MET A 373 29.51 -3.22 -33.55
C MET A 373 30.09 -3.97 -32.36
N ILE A 374 29.99 -3.34 -31.19
CA ILE A 374 30.39 -3.93 -29.91
C ILE A 374 29.13 -4.38 -29.19
N HIS A 375 29.17 -5.57 -28.58
CA HIS A 375 28.04 -6.06 -27.81
C HIS A 375 27.81 -5.17 -26.58
N LEU A 376 26.54 -4.94 -26.21
CA LEU A 376 26.22 -4.03 -25.11
C LEU A 376 26.90 -4.43 -23.78
N ASP A 377 27.01 -5.74 -23.52
CA ASP A 377 27.68 -6.30 -22.35
C ASP A 377 29.20 -6.00 -22.28
N ASP A 378 29.81 -5.62 -23.41
CA ASP A 378 31.21 -5.22 -23.49
C ASP A 378 31.38 -3.70 -23.27
N ILE A 379 30.30 -2.91 -23.37
CA ILE A 379 30.31 -1.45 -23.22
C ILE A 379 29.98 -1.03 -21.78
N LEU A 380 29.07 -1.74 -21.11
CA LEU A 380 28.64 -1.37 -19.76
C LEU A 380 29.77 -1.56 -18.73
N CYS A 381 30.21 -0.46 -18.10
CA CYS A 381 31.14 -0.49 -16.97
C CYS A 381 30.51 -1.24 -15.79
N ARG A 382 31.23 -2.24 -15.27
CA ARG A 382 30.73 -3.28 -14.37
C ARG A 382 31.04 -2.88 -12.92
N VAL A 383 30.05 -2.91 -12.02
CA VAL A 383 30.31 -2.64 -10.59
C VAL A 383 30.54 -3.94 -9.83
N LEU A 384 29.78 -5.01 -10.13
CA LEU A 384 29.82 -6.27 -9.37
C LEU A 384 29.85 -7.55 -10.25
N GLN A 385 30.30 -7.45 -11.50
CA GLN A 385 30.41 -8.64 -12.37
C GLN A 385 31.83 -9.23 -12.35
N ASP A 386 32.01 -10.30 -11.58
CA ASP A 386 33.06 -11.31 -11.82
C ASP A 386 32.64 -12.28 -12.94
#